data_AF-A0A5B7IQV0-F1
#
_entry.id   AF-A0A5B7IQV0-F1
#
_cell.length_a   1.000
_cell.length_b   1.000
_cell.length_c   1.000
_cell.angle_alpha   90.00
_cell.angle_beta   90.00
_cell.angle_gamma   90.00
#
_symmetry.space_group_name_H-M   'P 1'
#
loop_
_entity.id
_entity.type
_entity.pdbx_description
1 polymer ?
#
loop_
_entity_poly.entity_id
_entity_poly.type
_entity_poly.pdbx_seq_one_letter_code
_entity_poly.pdbx_strand_id
1 'polypeptide(L)'
;MFSLQSWRNLIGGLEVLSSERSSIITLVSQLLPHIHKTIFLISHTSDGLLSCGHRLESMLEQAVSRPPGNHCPLLWRLYLALVAATRPKGLKNLTYRALVHCPGVKSVYLDCVRLLPGMLREVVKLLTEKGMRVRLPLEELEVLTEKELEFEDEDNSESSNSEEEGESVP
;
A
#
# COMPACT_ATOMS: atom_id res chain seq x y z
N MET A 1 -12.84 15.96 -25.84
CA MET A 1 -12.28 14.77 -26.51
C MET A 1 -10.82 15.08 -26.84
N PHE A 2 -9.89 14.84 -25.90
CA PHE A 2 -8.49 15.20 -26.09
C PHE A 2 -7.77 14.08 -26.87
N SER A 3 -7.32 14.42 -28.08
CA SER A 3 -6.57 13.51 -28.95
C SER A 3 -5.27 13.06 -28.29
N LEU A 4 -5.03 11.74 -28.29
CA LEU A 4 -3.82 11.07 -27.80
C LEU A 4 -2.52 11.60 -28.42
N GLN A 5 -2.59 12.31 -29.56
CA GLN A 5 -1.41 12.92 -30.18
C GLN A 5 -0.93 14.19 -29.47
N SER A 6 -1.82 14.91 -28.78
CA SER A 6 -1.47 16.17 -28.11
C SER A 6 -0.46 15.99 -26.98
N TRP A 7 -0.46 14.83 -26.33
CA TRP A 7 0.41 14.53 -25.18
C TRP A 7 1.82 14.13 -25.61
N ARG A 8 1.96 13.40 -26.73
CA ARG A 8 3.28 13.07 -27.30
C ARG A 8 4.02 14.33 -27.75
N ASN A 9 3.31 15.31 -28.32
CA ASN A 9 3.89 16.55 -28.79
C ASN A 9 4.24 17.52 -27.64
N LEU A 10 3.47 17.49 -26.54
CA LEU A 10 3.80 18.24 -25.32
C LEU A 10 5.06 17.72 -24.62
N ILE A 11 5.30 16.41 -24.66
CA ILE A 11 6.51 15.79 -24.08
C ILE A 11 7.70 15.89 -25.04
N GLY A 12 7.48 15.72 -26.35
CA GLY A 12 8.50 15.88 -27.38
C GLY A 12 9.06 17.31 -27.47
N GLY A 13 8.28 18.33 -27.09
CA GLY A 13 8.78 19.70 -26.94
C GLY A 13 9.77 19.90 -25.79
N LEU A 14 9.80 18.99 -24.82
CA LEU A 14 10.72 19.01 -23.67
C LEU A 14 11.99 18.17 -23.90
N GLU A 15 11.98 17.27 -24.89
CA GLU A 15 13.10 16.40 -25.24
C GLU A 15 14.29 17.16 -25.85
N VAL A 16 14.06 18.33 -26.46
CA VAL A 16 15.11 19.16 -27.06
C VAL A 16 15.97 19.87 -26.00
N LEU A 17 15.55 19.92 -24.73
CA LEU A 17 16.21 20.75 -23.71
C LEU A 17 16.93 20.02 -22.57
N SER A 18 16.96 18.69 -22.49
CA SER A 18 17.68 18.05 -21.37
C SER A 18 18.36 16.73 -21.72
N SER A 19 19.62 16.83 -22.11
CA SER A 19 20.60 15.76 -21.92
C SER A 19 20.76 15.51 -20.40
N GLU A 20 20.90 14.22 -20.04
CA GLU A 20 21.16 13.64 -18.71
C GLU A 20 20.05 13.50 -17.66
N ARG A 21 18.88 14.17 -17.72
CA ARG A 21 17.96 14.21 -16.55
C ARG A 21 16.66 13.40 -16.57
N SER A 22 16.28 12.72 -17.65
CA SER A 22 14.86 12.33 -17.84
C SER A 22 14.55 10.83 -17.70
N SER A 23 15.15 10.14 -16.73
CA SER A 23 14.78 8.76 -16.40
C SER A 23 13.34 8.64 -15.86
N ILE A 24 12.86 9.67 -15.14
CA ILE A 24 11.48 9.68 -14.63
C ILE A 24 10.48 9.98 -15.75
N ILE A 25 10.81 10.91 -16.65
CA ILE A 25 9.93 11.28 -17.78
C ILE A 25 9.78 10.11 -18.75
N THR A 26 10.85 9.33 -18.97
CA THR A 26 10.79 8.10 -19.79
C THR A 26 9.98 6.99 -19.12
N LEU A 27 10.06 6.83 -17.79
CA LEU A 27 9.20 5.88 -17.06
C LEU A 27 7.73 6.32 -17.10
N VAL A 28 7.45 7.61 -16.87
CA VAL A 28 6.11 8.17 -16.91
C VAL A 28 5.52 8.05 -18.32
N SER A 29 6.28 8.40 -19.36
CA SER A 29 5.79 8.31 -20.75
C SER A 29 5.56 6.86 -21.21
N GLN A 30 6.31 5.89 -20.68
CA GLN A 30 6.08 4.46 -20.92
C GLN A 30 4.86 3.92 -20.17
N LEU A 31 4.59 4.39 -18.96
CA LEU A 31 3.53 3.86 -18.11
C LEU A 31 2.16 4.52 -18.39
N LEU A 32 2.13 5.82 -18.65
CA LEU A 32 0.90 6.60 -18.80
C LEU A 32 -0.11 6.07 -19.84
N PRO A 33 0.29 5.73 -21.09
CA PRO A 33 -0.66 5.25 -22.09
C PRO A 33 -1.25 3.88 -21.72
N HIS A 34 -0.49 3.07 -20.98
CA HIS A 34 -0.91 1.75 -20.55
C HIS A 34 -1.77 1.80 -19.30
N ILE A 35 -1.45 2.65 -18.32
CA ILE A 35 -2.29 2.93 -17.15
C ILE A 35 -3.66 3.43 -17.60
N HIS A 36 -3.71 4.35 -18.56
CA HIS A 36 -4.97 4.83 -19.11
C HIS A 36 -5.75 3.71 -19.83
N LYS A 37 -5.07 2.87 -20.61
CA LYS A 37 -5.68 1.74 -21.31
C LYS A 37 -6.17 0.64 -20.35
N THR A 38 -5.45 0.38 -19.25
CA THR A 38 -5.85 -0.58 -18.22
C THR A 38 -7.01 -0.03 -17.40
N ILE A 39 -6.99 1.24 -16.97
CA ILE A 39 -8.11 1.86 -16.27
C ILE A 39 -9.36 1.87 -17.14
N PHE A 40 -9.21 2.14 -18.44
CA PHE A 40 -10.30 2.08 -19.40
C PHE A 40 -10.86 0.66 -19.60
N LEU A 41 -10.00 -0.37 -19.63
CA LEU A 41 -10.45 -1.78 -19.73
C LEU A 41 -11.09 -2.28 -18.42
N ILE A 42 -10.56 -1.85 -17.28
CA ILE A 42 -11.09 -2.16 -15.94
C ILE A 42 -12.48 -1.53 -15.73
N SER A 43 -12.72 -0.32 -16.24
CA SER A 43 -14.03 0.34 -16.11
C SER A 43 -15.13 -0.32 -16.95
N HIS A 44 -14.77 -1.12 -17.95
CA HIS A 44 -15.72 -1.72 -18.89
C HIS A 44 -15.98 -3.21 -18.68
N THR A 45 -15.22 -3.92 -17.84
CA THR A 45 -15.39 -5.38 -17.66
C THR A 45 -15.15 -5.82 -16.21
N SER A 46 -16.13 -6.49 -15.61
CA SER A 46 -16.04 -7.05 -14.25
C SER A 46 -14.99 -8.17 -14.13
N ASP A 47 -14.68 -8.89 -15.22
CA ASP A 47 -13.75 -10.03 -15.24
C ASP A 47 -12.37 -9.71 -15.88
N GLY A 48 -12.18 -8.51 -16.43
CA GLY A 48 -10.97 -8.14 -17.18
C GLY A 48 -9.71 -7.90 -16.34
N LEU A 49 -9.88 -7.69 -15.03
CA LEU A 49 -8.77 -7.39 -14.10
C LEU A 49 -7.76 -8.55 -14.00
N LEU A 50 -8.23 -9.80 -14.08
CA LEU A 50 -7.40 -11.00 -14.04
C LEU A 50 -6.61 -11.19 -15.35
N SER A 51 -7.24 -10.97 -16.50
CA SER A 51 -6.62 -11.16 -17.82
C SER A 51 -5.53 -10.13 -18.13
N CYS A 52 -5.76 -8.85 -17.79
CA CYS A 52 -4.77 -7.79 -18.00
C CYS A 52 -3.77 -7.66 -16.85
N GLY A 53 -4.08 -8.25 -15.68
CA GLY A 53 -3.28 -8.16 -14.47
C GLY A 53 -1.86 -8.67 -14.67
N HIS A 54 -1.67 -9.83 -15.30
CA HIS A 54 -0.33 -10.40 -15.52
C HIS A 54 0.56 -9.54 -16.43
N ARG A 55 -0.02 -8.88 -17.44
CA ARG A 55 0.73 -7.98 -18.32
C ARG A 55 1.17 -6.73 -17.57
N LEU A 56 0.27 -6.14 -16.78
CA LEU A 56 0.60 -4.99 -15.95
C LEU A 56 1.62 -5.36 -14.86
N GLU A 57 1.50 -6.54 -14.27
CA GLU A 57 2.45 -7.10 -13.29
C GLU A 57 3.85 -7.19 -13.89
N SER A 58 4.00 -7.81 -15.06
CA SER A 58 5.27 -7.93 -15.78
C SER A 58 5.89 -6.57 -16.11
N MET A 59 5.07 -5.60 -16.51
CA MET A 59 5.56 -4.24 -16.78
C MET A 59 6.03 -3.51 -15.53
N LEU A 60 5.28 -3.61 -14.42
CA LEU A 60 5.66 -3.00 -13.15
C LEU A 60 6.93 -3.66 -12.61
N GLU A 61 7.05 -4.97 -12.71
CA GLU A 61 8.27 -5.71 -12.36
C GLU A 61 9.49 -5.20 -13.14
N GLN A 62 9.33 -4.97 -14.45
CA GLN A 62 10.39 -4.37 -15.28
C GLN A 62 10.69 -2.92 -14.88
N ALA A 63 9.65 -2.11 -14.63
CA ALA A 63 9.81 -0.71 -14.27
C ALA A 63 10.57 -0.56 -12.93
N VAL A 64 10.20 -1.38 -11.95
CA VAL A 64 10.80 -1.42 -10.63
C VAL A 64 12.20 -2.05 -10.65
N SER A 65 12.50 -2.95 -11.58
CA SER A 65 13.84 -3.53 -11.71
C SER A 65 14.87 -2.57 -12.32
N ARG A 66 14.44 -1.46 -12.93
CA ARG A 66 15.33 -0.46 -13.51
C ARG A 66 15.87 0.50 -12.42
N PRO A 67 17.13 0.97 -12.53
CA PRO A 67 17.74 1.90 -11.56
C PRO A 67 16.94 3.18 -11.23
N PRO A 68 16.20 3.81 -12.16
CA PRO A 68 15.34 4.95 -11.80
C PRO A 68 14.00 4.55 -11.15
N GLY A 69 13.52 3.34 -11.37
CA GLY A 69 12.22 2.89 -10.89
C GLY A 69 12.28 2.13 -9.57
N ASN A 70 13.42 1.51 -9.25
CA ASN A 70 13.62 0.76 -8.01
C ASN A 70 13.46 1.64 -6.77
N HIS A 71 13.77 2.94 -6.80
CA HIS A 71 13.62 3.82 -5.64
C HIS A 71 12.35 4.67 -5.71
N CYS A 72 11.46 4.41 -6.67
CA CYS A 72 10.21 5.16 -6.85
C CYS A 72 9.08 4.55 -6.00
N PRO A 73 8.63 5.22 -4.92
CA PRO A 73 7.64 4.65 -4.00
C PRO A 73 6.27 4.44 -4.66
N LEU A 74 5.89 5.30 -5.61
CA LEU A 74 4.62 5.19 -6.33
C LEU A 74 4.55 3.91 -7.15
N LEU A 75 5.64 3.52 -7.81
CA LEU A 75 5.71 2.27 -8.59
C LEU A 75 5.58 1.05 -7.68
N TRP A 76 6.27 1.04 -6.55
CA TRP A 76 6.14 -0.03 -5.57
C TRP A 76 4.75 -0.15 -4.98
N ARG A 77 4.12 0.96 -4.62
CA ARG A 77 2.75 0.97 -4.08
C ARG A 77 1.75 0.42 -5.09
N LEU A 78 1.86 0.83 -6.35
CA LEU A 78 1.03 0.30 -7.43
C LEU A 78 1.28 -1.19 -7.67
N TYR A 79 2.55 -1.61 -7.64
CA TYR A 79 2.92 -3.00 -7.85
C TYR A 79 2.42 -3.92 -6.71
N LEU A 80 2.59 -3.49 -5.45
CA LEU A 80 2.08 -4.18 -4.28
C LEU A 80 0.55 -4.31 -4.31
N ALA A 81 -0.17 -3.22 -4.62
CA ALA A 81 -1.62 -3.23 -4.71
C ALA A 81 -2.12 -4.18 -5.80
N LEU A 82 -1.46 -4.19 -6.97
CA LEU A 82 -1.81 -5.09 -8.06
C LEU A 82 -1.58 -6.55 -7.68
N VAL A 83 -0.41 -6.89 -7.13
CA VAL A 83 -0.08 -8.28 -6.74
C VAL A 83 -0.96 -8.75 -5.59
N ALA A 84 -1.35 -7.87 -4.67
CA ALA A 84 -2.32 -8.21 -3.64
C ALA A 84 -3.69 -8.60 -4.23
N ALA A 85 -4.13 -7.92 -5.28
CA ALA A 85 -5.38 -8.22 -5.96
C ALA A 85 -5.31 -9.45 -6.89
N THR A 86 -4.16 -9.73 -7.51
CA THR A 86 -4.03 -10.82 -8.50
C THR A 86 -3.42 -12.10 -7.95
N ARG A 87 -2.37 -12.01 -7.11
CA ARG A 87 -1.57 -13.15 -6.65
C ARG A 87 -1.00 -12.92 -5.23
N PRO A 88 -1.78 -13.20 -4.17
CA PRO A 88 -1.36 -12.94 -2.79
C PRO A 88 -0.20 -13.85 -2.31
N LYS A 89 -0.02 -15.04 -2.90
CA LYS A 89 1.00 -16.03 -2.46
C LYS A 89 2.45 -15.49 -2.47
N GLY A 90 2.76 -14.50 -3.31
CA GLY A 90 4.10 -13.90 -3.41
C GLY A 90 4.23 -12.54 -2.74
N LEU A 91 3.16 -12.02 -2.13
CA LEU A 91 3.09 -10.64 -1.67
C LEU A 91 4.07 -10.34 -0.53
N LYS A 92 4.33 -11.30 0.36
CA LYS A 92 5.29 -11.16 1.48
C LYS A 92 6.71 -10.90 0.96
N ASN A 93 7.18 -11.69 0.00
CA ASN A 93 8.51 -11.51 -0.59
C ASN A 93 8.62 -10.16 -1.32
N LEU A 94 7.56 -9.79 -2.06
CA LEU A 94 7.52 -8.52 -2.77
C LEU A 94 7.53 -7.32 -1.80
N THR A 95 6.84 -7.46 -0.68
CA THR A 95 6.80 -6.48 0.41
C THR A 95 8.19 -6.19 0.95
N TYR A 96 8.96 -7.22 1.32
CA TYR A 96 10.34 -6.98 1.79
C TYR A 96 11.21 -6.31 0.72
N ARG A 97 11.06 -6.71 -0.55
CA ARG A 97 11.78 -6.09 -1.66
C ARG A 97 11.44 -4.60 -1.76
N ALA A 98 10.16 -4.24 -1.66
CA ALA A 98 9.72 -2.85 -1.65
C ALA A 98 10.31 -2.04 -0.49
N LEU A 99 10.34 -2.61 0.72
CA LEU A 99 10.89 -1.96 1.91
C LEU A 99 12.41 -1.74 1.82
N VAL A 100 13.14 -2.70 1.25
CA VAL A 100 14.59 -2.58 1.02
C VAL A 100 14.91 -1.44 0.05
N HIS A 101 14.13 -1.30 -1.03
CA HIS A 101 14.38 -0.26 -2.03
C HIS A 101 13.79 1.12 -1.67
N CYS A 102 12.80 1.19 -0.78
CA CYS A 102 12.15 2.43 -0.32
C CYS A 102 12.22 2.61 1.22
N PRO A 103 13.42 2.65 1.84
CA PRO A 103 13.56 2.58 3.30
C PRO A 103 13.08 3.83 4.07
N GLY A 104 13.04 5.00 3.43
CA GLY A 104 12.67 6.27 4.09
C GLY A 104 11.21 6.66 3.94
N VAL A 105 10.38 5.84 3.28
CA VAL A 105 9.06 6.27 2.82
C VAL A 105 7.97 5.59 3.63
N LYS A 106 7.54 6.23 4.72
CA LYS A 106 6.55 5.70 5.67
C LYS A 106 5.27 5.19 5.00
N SER A 107 4.81 5.82 3.93
CA SER A 107 3.60 5.39 3.23
C SER A 107 3.72 3.99 2.63
N VAL A 108 4.91 3.56 2.19
CA VAL A 108 5.12 2.20 1.67
C VAL A 108 4.96 1.18 2.81
N TYR A 109 5.57 1.44 3.97
CA TYR A 109 5.43 0.59 5.15
C TYR A 109 3.97 0.47 5.60
N LEU A 110 3.23 1.58 5.63
CA LEU A 110 1.81 1.58 6.00
C LEU A 110 0.96 0.78 5.01
N ASP A 111 1.24 0.89 3.71
CA ASP A 111 0.54 0.09 2.71
C ASP A 111 0.86 -1.40 2.85
N CYS A 112 2.11 -1.75 3.19
CA CYS A 112 2.48 -3.13 3.47
C CYS A 112 1.68 -3.72 4.64
N VAL A 113 1.50 -2.96 5.73
CA VAL A 113 0.67 -3.40 6.87
C VAL A 113 -0.80 -3.54 6.47
N ARG A 114 -1.33 -2.61 5.65
CA ARG A 114 -2.72 -2.69 5.16
C ARG A 114 -2.96 -3.93 4.30
N LEU A 115 -2.00 -4.27 3.44
CA LEU A 115 -2.11 -5.40 2.53
C LEU A 115 -1.78 -6.74 3.22
N LEU A 116 -0.90 -6.72 4.23
CA LEU A 116 -0.48 -7.88 5.01
C LEU A 116 -0.49 -7.55 6.51
N PRO A 117 -1.67 -7.59 7.17
CA PRO A 117 -1.79 -7.29 8.59
C PRO A 117 -0.89 -8.16 9.48
N GLY A 118 -0.68 -9.42 9.10
CA GLY A 118 0.20 -10.36 9.81
C GLY A 118 1.68 -9.96 9.86
N MET A 119 2.09 -8.94 9.09
CA MET A 119 3.45 -8.40 9.12
C MET A 119 3.60 -7.16 10.02
N LEU A 120 2.56 -6.74 10.74
CA LEU A 120 2.59 -5.51 11.55
C LEU A 120 3.83 -5.43 12.45
N ARG A 121 4.10 -6.45 13.28
CA ARG A 121 5.26 -6.47 14.19
C ARG A 121 6.58 -6.33 13.45
N GLU A 122 6.76 -7.09 12.37
CA GLU A 122 7.97 -7.06 11.55
C GLU A 122 8.16 -5.68 10.90
N VAL A 123 7.10 -5.08 10.37
CA VAL A 123 7.12 -3.77 9.71
C VAL A 123 7.41 -2.66 10.72
N VAL A 124 6.81 -2.70 11.90
CA VAL A 124 7.08 -1.72 12.97
C VAL A 124 8.53 -1.82 13.45
N LYS A 125 9.05 -3.04 13.62
CA LYS A 125 10.47 -3.25 13.92
C LYS A 125 11.39 -2.66 12.85
N LEU A 126 11.08 -2.88 11.57
CA LEU A 126 11.86 -2.28 10.47
C LEU A 126 11.75 -0.75 10.46
N LEU A 127 10.59 -0.19 10.79
CA LEU A 127 10.43 1.27 10.93
C LEU A 127 11.32 1.82 12.04
N THR A 128 11.32 1.20 13.22
CA THR A 128 12.14 1.66 14.36
C THR A 128 13.63 1.51 14.08
N GLU A 129 14.07 0.39 13.50
CA GLU A 129 15.46 0.16 13.08
C GLU A 129 15.96 1.20 12.06
N LYS A 130 15.07 1.68 11.19
CA LYS A 130 15.39 2.74 10.21
C LYS A 130 15.25 4.16 10.76
N GLY A 131 14.96 4.32 12.05
CA GLY A 131 14.81 5.62 12.70
C GLY A 131 13.50 6.34 12.35
N MET A 132 12.52 5.63 11.80
CA MET A 132 11.21 6.20 11.49
C MET A 132 10.38 6.32 12.76
N ARG A 133 9.78 7.49 12.96
CA ARG A 133 8.95 7.75 14.15
C ARG A 133 7.69 6.87 14.14
N VAL A 134 7.57 6.03 15.15
CA VAL A 134 6.34 5.31 15.53
C VAL A 134 5.75 6.05 16.73
N ARG A 135 4.44 6.31 16.73
CA ARG A 135 3.79 7.13 17.77
C ARG A 135 3.79 6.44 19.13
N LEU A 136 3.50 5.14 19.10
CA LEU A 136 3.38 4.28 20.27
C LEU A 136 3.95 2.90 19.87
N PRO A 137 4.86 2.32 20.66
CA PRO A 137 5.34 0.97 20.41
C PRO A 137 4.20 -0.04 20.59
N LEU A 138 4.32 -1.21 19.96
CA LEU A 138 3.23 -2.20 19.93
C LEU A 138 3.00 -2.84 21.29
N GLU A 139 4.07 -2.96 22.08
CA GLU A 139 4.03 -3.51 23.42
C GLU A 139 3.23 -2.62 24.37
N GLU A 140 3.40 -1.29 24.28
CA GLU A 140 2.60 -0.33 25.05
C GLU A 140 1.15 -0.33 24.58
N LEU A 141 0.89 -0.46 23.27
CA LEU A 141 -0.46 -0.56 22.72
C LEU A 141 -1.19 -1.80 23.27
N GLU A 142 -0.51 -2.94 23.33
CA GLU A 142 -1.08 -4.21 23.85
C GLU A 142 -1.54 -4.04 25.31
N VAL A 143 -0.68 -3.49 26.17
CA VAL A 143 -1.03 -3.22 27.58
C VAL A 143 -2.22 -2.26 27.71
N LEU A 144 -2.27 -1.22 26.88
CA LEU A 144 -3.40 -0.28 26.90
C LEU A 144 -4.71 -0.95 26.46
N THR A 145 -4.64 -1.84 25.48
CA THR A 145 -5.82 -2.55 24.96
C THR A 145 -6.33 -3.56 25.99
N GLU A 146 -5.42 -4.27 26.68
CA GLU A 146 -5.77 -5.20 27.77
C GLU A 146 -6.50 -4.47 28.91
N LYS A 147 -5.99 -3.31 29.32
CA LYS A 147 -6.63 -2.49 30.36
C LYS A 147 -8.00 -1.98 29.97
N GLU A 148 -8.19 -1.54 28.72
CA GLU A 148 -9.49 -1.08 28.23
C GLU A 148 -10.55 -2.19 28.33
N LEU A 149 -10.17 -3.44 28.02
CA LEU A 149 -11.05 -4.60 28.17
C LEU A 149 -11.36 -4.93 29.64
N GLU A 150 -10.38 -4.81 30.55
CA GLU A 150 -10.61 -5.00 31.99
C GLU A 150 -11.66 -4.02 32.53
N PHE A 151 -11.65 -2.75 32.09
CA PHE A 151 -12.65 -1.76 32.49
C PHE A 151 -14.05 -2.08 31.93
N GLU A 152 -14.15 -2.58 30.70
CA GLU A 152 -15.44 -2.99 30.11
C GLU A 152 -16.07 -4.18 30.84
N ASP A 153 -15.24 -5.14 31.30
CA ASP A 153 -15.72 -6.29 32.06
C ASP A 153 -16.20 -5.88 33.47
N GLU A 154 -15.53 -4.93 34.13
CA GLU A 154 -15.96 -4.38 35.42
C GLU A 154 -17.32 -3.66 35.30
N ASP A 155 -17.48 -2.76 34.33
CA ASP A 155 -18.74 -2.01 34.12
C ASP A 155 -19.92 -2.93 33.77
N ASN A 156 -19.68 -3.99 33.00
CA ASN A 156 -20.73 -4.96 32.62
C ASN A 156 -21.13 -5.87 33.81
N SER A 157 -20.17 -6.18 34.69
CA SER A 157 -20.42 -6.94 35.91
C SER A 157 -21.19 -6.15 36.97
N GLU A 158 -20.93 -4.83 37.09
CA GLU A 158 -21.70 -3.96 38.00
C GLU A 158 -23.13 -3.73 37.50
N SER A 159 -23.31 -3.62 36.19
CA SER A 159 -24.63 -3.44 35.56
C SER A 159 -25.54 -4.64 35.75
N SER A 160 -25.01 -5.87 35.64
CA SER A 160 -25.79 -7.11 35.78
C SER A 160 -26.10 -7.47 37.25
N ASN A 161 -25.26 -7.07 38.20
CA ASN A 161 -25.53 -7.29 39.63
C ASN A 161 -26.61 -6.34 40.19
N SER A 162 -26.85 -5.20 39.52
CA SER A 162 -27.88 -4.23 39.92
C SER A 162 -29.30 -4.58 39.45
N GLU A 163 -29.46 -5.48 38.49
CA GLU A 163 -30.78 -5.96 38.02
C GLU A 163 -31.34 -7.11 38.89
N GLU A 164 -30.49 -7.95 39.50
CA GLU A 164 -30.94 -9.07 40.35
C GLU A 164 -31.36 -8.64 41.78
N GLU A 165 -30.85 -7.52 42.31
CA GLU A 165 -31.24 -7.04 43.66
C GLU A 165 -32.61 -6.32 43.68
N GLY A 166 -33.25 -6.09 42.53
CA GLY A 166 -34.54 -5.39 42.42
C GLY A 166 -35.80 -6.25 42.53
N GLU A 167 -35.72 -7.59 42.40
CA GLU A 167 -36.90 -8.47 42.30
C GLU A 167 -37.16 -9.32 43.56
N SER A 168 -36.71 -8.87 44.74
CA SER A 168 -37.07 -9.52 46.00
C SER A 168 -37.36 -8.53 47.13
N VAL A 169 -38.58 -7.97 47.12
CA VAL A 169 -39.20 -7.43 48.34
C VAL A 169 -40.67 -7.92 48.38
N PRO A 170 -41.14 -8.47 49.53
CA PRO A 170 -42.36 -9.28 49.66
C PRO A 170 -43.70 -8.55 49.50
#